data_AF-A0A374PAB0-F1
#
_entry.id   AF-A0A374PAB0-F1
#
_cell.length_a   1.000
_cell.length_b   1.000
_cell.length_c   1.000
_cell.angle_alpha   90.00
_cell.angle_beta   90.00
_cell.angle_gamma   90.00
#
_symmetry.space_group_name_H-M   'P 1'
#
loop_
_entity.id
_entity.type
_entity.pdbx_description
1 polymer ?
#
loop_
_entity_poly.entity_id
_entity_poly.type
_entity_poly.pdbx_seq_one_letter_code
_entity_poly.pdbx_strand_id
1 'polypeptide(L)'
;MLTVFQLYEGEGEFFDLRQQPPFHQSFAFGGRKLAPVGYKILAVCNQCGKCLSVCPSNCIEQGPPFQIREENCIHCGTCYKTCPYAAIKKL
;
A
#
# COMPACT_ATOMS: atom_id res chain seq x y z
N MET A 1 38.15 2.51 -12.79
CA MET A 1 37.71 1.31 -13.52
C MET A 1 36.24 1.10 -13.20
N LEU A 2 35.35 1.22 -14.18
CA LEU A 2 33.91 0.94 -14.03
C LEU A 2 33.68 -0.52 -14.43
N THR A 3 32.96 -1.28 -13.60
CA THR A 3 32.62 -2.68 -13.87
C THR A 3 31.14 -2.76 -14.18
N VAL A 4 30.79 -3.37 -15.31
CA VAL A 4 29.40 -3.59 -15.73
C VAL A 4 28.94 -4.94 -15.20
N PHE A 5 27.73 -4.97 -14.64
CA PHE A 5 27.04 -6.20 -14.25
C PHE A 5 25.58 -6.13 -14.68
N GLN A 6 24.93 -7.30 -14.77
CA GLN A 6 23.51 -7.44 -15.09
C GLN A 6 22.76 -7.96 -13.87
N LEU A 7 21.58 -7.39 -13.59
CA LEU A 7 20.59 -7.98 -12.68
C LEU A 7 19.69 -8.91 -13.50
N TYR A 8 19.72 -10.21 -13.20
CA TYR A 8 18.97 -11.22 -13.97
C TYR A 8 17.49 -11.31 -13.55
N GLU A 9 17.24 -11.20 -12.24
CA GLU A 9 15.91 -11.23 -11.65
C GLU A 9 15.90 -10.42 -10.35
N GLY A 10 14.71 -10.00 -9.93
CA GLY A 10 14.53 -9.26 -8.70
C GLY A 10 13.09 -8.82 -8.49
N GLU A 11 12.78 -8.49 -7.24
CA GLU A 11 11.52 -7.89 -6.83
C GLU A 11 11.81 -6.80 -5.82
N GLY A 12 10.92 -5.83 -5.70
CA GLY A 12 11.10 -4.73 -4.78
C GLY A 12 9.98 -3.71 -4.86
N GLU A 13 10.22 -2.60 -4.17
CA GLU A 13 9.27 -1.51 -4.04
C GLU A 13 9.97 -0.19 -4.37
N PHE A 14 9.29 0.65 -5.15
CA PHE A 14 9.67 2.01 -5.42
C PHE A 14 8.76 2.94 -4.62
N PHE A 15 9.35 3.82 -3.80
CA PHE A 15 8.64 4.82 -3.02
C PHE A 15 9.17 6.22 -3.38
N ASP A 16 8.35 7.04 -4.04
CA ASP A 16 8.64 8.45 -4.24
C ASP A 16 7.94 9.31 -3.18
N LEU A 17 8.65 9.57 -2.08
CA LEU A 17 8.17 10.38 -0.96
C LEU A 17 8.17 11.89 -1.24
N ARG A 18 8.64 12.33 -2.41
CA ARG A 18 8.66 13.75 -2.78
C ARG A 18 7.34 14.23 -3.37
N GLN A 19 6.48 13.29 -3.76
CA GLN A 19 5.14 13.57 -4.29
C GLN A 19 4.13 13.62 -3.13
N GLN A 20 3.07 14.41 -3.29
CA GLN A 20 1.95 14.44 -2.34
C GLN A 20 0.63 14.24 -3.11
N PRO A 21 -0.01 13.06 -2.98
CA PRO A 21 0.38 11.92 -2.15
C PRO A 21 1.67 11.22 -2.63
N PRO A 22 2.40 10.53 -1.74
CA PRO A 22 3.57 9.73 -2.13
C PRO A 22 3.19 8.69 -3.17
N PHE A 23 4.07 8.42 -4.12
CA PHE A 23 3.87 7.34 -5.10
C PHE A 23 4.56 6.06 -4.63
N HIS A 24 3.87 4.93 -4.72
CA HIS A 24 4.35 3.61 -4.40
C HIS A 24 4.05 2.64 -5.54
N GLN A 25 5.04 1.82 -5.89
CA GLN A 25 4.87 0.78 -6.89
C GLN A 25 5.75 -0.42 -6.55
N SER A 26 5.14 -1.59 -6.45
CA SER A 26 5.87 -2.85 -6.42
C SER A 26 6.28 -3.26 -7.84
N PHE A 27 7.48 -3.79 -8.01
CA PHE A 27 7.97 -4.30 -9.29
C PHE A 27 8.62 -5.67 -9.14
N ALA A 28 8.59 -6.44 -10.23
CA ALA A 28 9.30 -7.70 -10.35
C ALA A 28 9.83 -7.85 -11.78
N PHE A 29 11.01 -8.43 -11.93
CA PHE A 29 11.64 -8.70 -13.22
C PHE A 29 12.38 -10.05 -13.21
N GLY A 30 12.71 -10.57 -14.39
CA GLY A 30 13.44 -11.84 -14.53
C GLY A 30 12.64 -13.09 -14.16
N GLY A 31 11.31 -13.04 -14.21
CA GLY A 31 10.43 -14.19 -13.92
C GLY A 31 9.91 -14.26 -12.48
N ARG A 32 10.32 -13.33 -11.61
CA ARG A 32 9.74 -13.15 -10.28
C ARG A 32 8.29 -12.69 -10.34
N LYS A 33 7.51 -13.03 -9.32
CA LYS A 33 6.10 -12.68 -9.19
C LYS A 33 5.93 -11.70 -8.04
N LEU A 34 5.05 -10.72 -8.22
CA LEU A 34 4.67 -9.82 -7.15
C LEU A 34 3.86 -10.57 -6.08
N ALA A 35 4.34 -10.54 -4.85
CA ALA A 35 3.51 -10.88 -3.70
C ALA A 35 2.54 -9.71 -3.44
N PRO A 36 1.26 -9.98 -3.13
CA PRO A 36 0.36 -8.93 -2.68
C PRO A 36 0.90 -8.39 -1.34
N VAL A 37 1.03 -7.07 -1.25
CA VAL A 37 1.49 -6.35 -0.06
C VAL A 37 0.49 -5.24 0.25
N GLY A 38 0.52 -4.75 1.49
CA GLY A 38 -0.32 -3.63 1.91
C GLY A 38 -1.56 -4.05 2.71
N TYR A 39 -2.65 -3.30 2.54
CA TYR A 39 -3.82 -3.40 3.40
C TYR A 39 -5.11 -3.34 2.60
N LYS A 40 -6.02 -4.29 2.84
CA LYS A 40 -7.32 -4.34 2.19
C LYS A 40 -8.44 -4.12 3.18
N ILE A 41 -9.33 -3.17 2.88
CA ILE A 41 -10.58 -2.98 3.62
C ILE A 41 -11.60 -4.02 3.14
N LEU A 42 -12.22 -4.71 4.09
CA LEU A 42 -13.18 -5.80 3.87
C LEU A 42 -14.62 -5.29 3.89
N ALA A 43 -15.54 -6.13 3.42
CA ALA A 43 -16.98 -5.82 3.36
C ALA A 43 -17.63 -5.57 4.73
N VAL A 44 -17.01 -6.02 5.84
CA VAL A 44 -17.47 -5.74 7.21
C VAL A 44 -17.24 -4.29 7.65
N CYS A 45 -16.64 -3.44 6.80
CA CYS A 45 -16.46 -2.02 7.07
C CYS A 45 -17.81 -1.30 7.19
N ASN A 46 -18.04 -0.65 8.32
CA ASN A 46 -19.25 0.14 8.58
C ASN A 46 -19.09 1.63 8.22
N GLN A 47 -18.03 1.99 7.51
CA GLN A 47 -17.76 3.36 7.04
C GLN A 47 -17.62 4.42 8.17
N CYS A 48 -17.17 4.03 9.38
CA CYS A 48 -17.02 4.96 10.52
C CYS A 48 -15.99 6.11 10.34
N GLY A 49 -15.22 6.15 9.25
CA GLY A 49 -14.31 7.25 8.94
C GLY A 49 -12.96 7.25 9.67
N LYS A 50 -12.77 6.44 10.73
CA LYS A 50 -11.54 6.48 11.55
C LYS A 50 -10.25 6.21 10.76
N CYS A 51 -10.29 5.33 9.76
CA CYS A 51 -9.11 5.05 8.94
C CYS A 51 -8.72 6.22 8.03
N LEU A 52 -9.69 7.02 7.57
CA LEU A 52 -9.41 8.21 6.76
C LEU A 52 -8.66 9.27 7.56
N SER A 53 -9.11 9.54 8.79
CA SER A 53 -8.50 10.60 9.62
C SER A 53 -7.08 10.31 10.08
N VAL A 54 -6.69 9.03 10.16
CA VAL A 54 -5.36 8.61 10.62
C VAL A 54 -4.41 8.22 9.49
N CYS A 55 -4.85 8.30 8.23
CA CYS A 55 -4.02 7.93 7.09
C CYS A 55 -3.05 9.06 6.73
N PRO A 56 -1.72 8.90 6.92
CA PRO A 56 -0.76 9.97 6.68
C PRO A 56 -0.64 10.35 5.19
N SER A 57 -0.87 9.39 4.29
CA SER A 57 -0.84 9.62 2.83
C SER A 57 -2.20 9.99 2.24
N ASN A 58 -3.25 10.05 3.06
CA ASN A 58 -4.63 10.31 2.64
C ASN A 58 -5.07 9.45 1.43
N CYS A 59 -4.63 8.18 1.39
CA CYS A 59 -4.85 7.27 0.26
C CYS A 59 -6.15 6.47 0.35
N ILE A 60 -7.05 6.76 1.30
CA ILE A 60 -8.28 6.01 1.51
C ILE A 60 -9.46 6.74 0.87
N GLU A 61 -10.15 6.06 -0.04
CA GLU A 61 -11.35 6.55 -0.71
C GLU A 61 -12.63 6.08 -0.02
N GLN A 62 -13.63 6.95 -0.03
CA GLN A 62 -14.95 6.64 0.47
C GLN A 62 -15.74 5.79 -0.54
N GLY A 63 -16.56 4.86 -0.04
CA GLY A 63 -17.29 3.85 -0.81
C GLY A 63 -17.80 2.72 0.11
N PRO A 64 -18.71 1.84 -0.33
CA PRO A 64 -19.13 0.66 0.43
C PRO A 64 -18.44 -0.63 -0.08
N PRO A 65 -17.37 -1.14 0.56
CA PRO A 65 -16.61 -0.55 1.66
C PRO A 65 -15.62 0.53 1.16
N PHE A 66 -14.98 1.24 2.09
CA PHE A 66 -13.86 2.14 1.76
C PHE A 66 -12.76 1.39 1.01
N GLN A 67 -11.96 2.09 0.21
CA GLN A 67 -10.91 1.49 -0.61
C GLN A 67 -9.57 2.17 -0.35
N ILE A 68 -8.48 1.40 -0.33
CA ILE A 68 -7.12 1.94 -0.19
C ILE A 68 -6.51 2.00 -1.59
N ARG A 69 -6.06 3.19 -2.01
CA ARG A 69 -5.26 3.35 -3.22
C ARG A 69 -3.84 2.89 -2.93
N GLU A 70 -3.51 1.67 -3.32
CA GLU A 70 -2.19 1.06 -3.06
C GLU A 70 -1.04 1.90 -3.62
N GLU A 71 -1.24 2.53 -4.78
CA GLU A 71 -0.28 3.46 -5.41
C GLU A 71 0.13 4.63 -4.52
N ASN A 72 -0.64 4.93 -3.46
CA ASN A 72 -0.37 6.01 -2.52
C ASN A 72 -0.17 5.50 -1.07
N CYS A 73 -0.16 4.18 -0.87
CA CYS A 73 -0.07 3.54 0.43
C CYS A 73 1.39 3.34 0.82
N ILE A 74 1.84 4.00 1.89
CA ILE A 74 3.21 3.81 2.42
C ILE A 74 3.33 2.63 3.39
N HIS A 75 2.35 1.72 3.39
CA HIS A 75 2.29 0.53 4.24
C HIS A 75 2.50 0.74 5.76
N CYS A 76 2.25 1.94 6.29
CA CYS A 76 2.47 2.28 7.70
C CYS A 76 1.63 1.47 8.72
N GLY A 77 0.47 0.93 8.29
CA GLY A 77 -0.39 0.08 9.13
C GLY A 77 -1.22 0.79 10.20
N THR A 78 -1.27 2.13 10.21
CA THR A 78 -2.10 2.89 11.16
C THR A 78 -3.58 2.59 10.99
N CYS A 79 -4.06 2.46 9.74
CA CYS A 79 -5.45 2.12 9.47
C CYS A 79 -5.82 0.76 10.08
N TYR A 80 -4.97 -0.25 9.90
CA TYR A 80 -5.15 -1.61 10.43
C TYR A 80 -5.25 -1.62 11.96
N LYS A 81 -4.34 -0.91 12.65
CA LYS A 81 -4.31 -0.86 14.12
C LYS A 81 -5.50 -0.10 14.72
N THR A 82 -6.01 0.92 14.04
CA THR A 82 -7.06 1.81 14.57
C THR A 82 -8.47 1.33 14.26
N CYS A 83 -8.66 0.41 13.31
CA CYS A 83 -10.00 -0.02 12.90
C CYS A 83 -10.73 -0.75 14.05
N PRO A 84 -11.80 -0.18 14.63
CA PRO A 84 -12.48 -0.78 15.78
C PRO A 84 -13.33 -2.01 15.40
N TYR A 85 -13.59 -2.20 14.10
CA TYR A 85 -14.38 -3.33 13.58
C TYR A 85 -13.52 -4.43 12.98
N ALA A 86 -12.18 -4.35 13.12
CA ALA A 86 -11.24 -5.27 12.49
C ALA A 86 -11.49 -5.48 10.98
N ALA A 87 -11.99 -4.44 10.31
CA ALA A 87 -12.42 -4.50 8.91
C ALA A 87 -11.27 -4.34 7.91
N ILE A 88 -10.01 -4.41 8.36
CA ILE A 88 -8.83 -4.22 7.52
C ILE A 88 -7.94 -5.47 7.67
N LYS A 89 -7.51 -6.02 6.54
CA LYS A 89 -6.62 -7.18 6.46
C LYS A 89 -5.27 -6.77 5.90
N LYS A 90 -4.18 -7.27 6.48
CA LYS A 90 -2.84 -7.22 5.88
C LYS A 90 -2.74 -8.25 4.76
N LEU A 91 -2.28 -7.82 3.58
CA LEU A 91 -2.07 -8.69 2.42
C LEU A 91 -0.76 -9.47 2.51
#